data_AF-E9V2R4-F1
#
_entry.id   AF-E9V2R4-F1
#
_cell.length_a   1.000
_cell.length_b   1.000
_cell.length_c   1.000
_cell.angle_alpha   90.00
_cell.angle_beta   90.00
_cell.angle_gamma   90.00
#
_symmetry.space_group_name_H-M   'P 1'
#
loop_
_entity.id
_entity.type
_entity.pdbx_description
1 polymer ?
#
loop_
_entity_poly.entity_id
_entity_poly.type
_entity_poly.pdbx_seq_one_letter_code
_entity_poly.pdbx_strand_id
1 'polypeptide(L)'
;MAPIMSAAPKPGSTPPAIIRNFCIIAHIDHGKSTLADRMLQLTGVVDERAARAQYLDRMDIERERGITIKSQAVRMPWTVTEGENEGETFVLNMIDTPGHVDFTYEVSRSLQACEAAILLVDAAQGIEAQTLANLYLAMGADLHIIPVLNKIDLPSANVEKYALELANLVGCEPEDVLQVSAKTGVGVEDLLNHIVSETPPPVGDPDAPARALIFDSVYDTYRGVVTYVRVFDGSLKHRDKIKMMSTGAVHEMLELGVISPEPVKADHIGVGETGYLITGVKDVRQSRVGDTVTNNGKPAEEMLGGYSHPNPMVFAGLYPIDGDQYPDLRE
;
A
#
# COMPACT_ATOMS: atom_id res chain seq x y z
N MET A 1 0.70 6.32 -29.95
CA MET A 1 -0.12 7.17 -29.04
C MET A 1 0.81 7.65 -27.95
N ALA A 2 0.87 8.96 -27.70
CA ALA A 2 1.68 9.50 -26.60
C ALA A 2 1.14 8.96 -25.26
N PRO A 3 2.00 8.68 -24.26
CA PRO A 3 1.54 8.14 -22.99
C PRO A 3 0.64 9.16 -22.30
N ILE A 4 -0.40 8.67 -21.64
CA ILE A 4 -1.48 9.40 -20.93
C ILE A 4 -0.93 10.17 -19.69
N MET A 5 0.37 10.47 -19.63
CA MET A 5 1.00 11.17 -18.52
C MET A 5 0.65 12.67 -18.42
N SER A 6 -0.02 13.28 -19.41
CA SER A 6 -0.26 14.73 -19.39
C SER A 6 -1.39 15.20 -18.47
N ALA A 7 -2.19 14.30 -17.89
CA ALA A 7 -3.34 14.67 -17.05
C ALA A 7 -3.17 14.33 -15.56
N ALA A 8 -2.11 13.61 -15.17
CA ALA A 8 -1.91 13.22 -13.78
C ALA A 8 -1.63 14.46 -12.90
N PRO A 9 -2.40 14.70 -11.82
CA PRO A 9 -2.12 15.78 -10.88
C PRO A 9 -0.67 15.69 -10.36
N LYS A 10 0.00 16.83 -10.17
CA LYS A 10 1.38 16.84 -9.69
C LYS A 10 1.43 16.50 -8.19
N PRO A 11 2.36 15.63 -7.76
CA PRO A 11 2.61 15.36 -6.34
C PRO A 11 2.82 16.65 -5.54
N GLY A 12 2.30 16.71 -4.32
CA GLY A 12 2.30 17.90 -3.45
C GLY A 12 1.11 18.83 -3.68
N SER A 13 0.59 18.89 -4.91
CA SER A 13 -0.50 19.79 -5.30
C SER A 13 -1.83 19.07 -5.61
N THR A 14 -1.93 17.81 -5.21
CA THR A 14 -3.15 17.01 -5.44
C THR A 14 -4.19 17.35 -4.35
N PRO A 15 -5.39 17.84 -4.71
CA PRO A 15 -6.45 18.03 -3.72
C PRO A 15 -6.87 16.70 -3.06
N PRO A 16 -7.08 16.65 -1.73
CA PRO A 16 -7.55 15.44 -1.04
C PRO A 16 -8.82 14.84 -1.64
N ALA A 17 -9.73 15.68 -2.15
CA ALA A 17 -10.99 15.25 -2.74
C ALA A 17 -10.85 14.29 -3.94
N ILE A 18 -9.73 14.35 -4.66
CA ILE A 18 -9.46 13.50 -5.83
C ILE A 18 -8.44 12.38 -5.55
N ILE A 19 -8.05 12.20 -4.29
CA ILE A 19 -7.18 11.10 -3.86
C ILE A 19 -8.05 9.96 -3.34
N ARG A 20 -7.66 8.71 -3.64
CA ARG A 20 -8.17 7.50 -2.99
C ARG A 20 -7.00 6.66 -2.51
N ASN A 21 -6.89 6.42 -1.20
CA ASN A 21 -5.91 5.47 -0.68
C ASN A 21 -6.59 4.15 -0.38
N PHE A 22 -6.09 3.08 -0.98
CA PHE A 22 -6.59 1.74 -0.74
C PHE A 22 -5.45 0.73 -0.69
N CYS A 23 -5.75 -0.43 -0.15
CA CYS A 23 -4.84 -1.57 -0.13
C CYS A 23 -5.52 -2.81 -0.71
N ILE A 24 -4.72 -3.80 -1.13
CA ILE A 24 -5.25 -5.10 -1.55
C ILE A 24 -4.93 -6.11 -0.45
N ILE A 25 -5.95 -6.76 0.09
CA ILE A 25 -5.84 -7.86 1.04
C ILE A 25 -6.36 -9.16 0.42
N ALA A 26 -5.59 -10.23 0.57
CA ALA A 26 -5.92 -11.52 -0.03
C ALA A 26 -5.25 -12.67 0.73
N HIS A 27 -5.78 -13.88 0.56
CA HIS A 27 -5.01 -15.09 0.88
C HIS A 27 -3.84 -15.26 -0.10
N ILE A 28 -2.87 -16.08 0.28
CA ILE A 28 -1.77 -16.47 -0.61
C ILE A 28 -2.34 -17.06 -1.91
N ASP A 29 -1.70 -16.77 -3.03
CA ASP A 29 -2.08 -17.22 -4.37
C ASP A 29 -3.45 -16.77 -4.92
N HIS A 30 -4.22 -15.95 -4.20
CA HIS A 30 -5.48 -15.38 -4.73
C HIS A 30 -5.29 -14.34 -5.84
N GLY A 31 -4.04 -14.03 -6.21
CA GLY A 31 -3.70 -13.20 -7.36
C GLY A 31 -3.58 -11.70 -7.07
N LYS A 32 -3.22 -11.33 -5.84
CA LYS A 32 -2.98 -9.95 -5.40
C LYS A 32 -1.94 -9.21 -6.27
N SER A 33 -0.74 -9.75 -6.40
CA SER A 33 0.33 -9.14 -7.21
C SER A 33 -0.07 -9.02 -8.69
N THR A 34 -0.75 -10.05 -9.22
CA THR A 34 -1.26 -10.02 -10.60
C THR A 34 -2.31 -8.93 -10.81
N LEU A 35 -3.17 -8.69 -9.82
CA LEU A 35 -4.17 -7.61 -9.88
C LEU A 35 -3.50 -6.24 -9.83
N ALA A 36 -2.54 -6.06 -8.92
CA ALA A 36 -1.74 -4.85 -8.82
C ALA A 36 -1.02 -4.52 -10.14
N ASP A 37 -0.37 -5.51 -10.76
CA ASP A 37 0.26 -5.34 -12.07
C ASP A 37 -0.74 -4.93 -13.16
N ARG A 38 -1.93 -5.53 -13.15
CA ARG A 38 -2.98 -5.21 -14.12
C ARG A 38 -3.48 -3.77 -13.96
N MET A 39 -3.64 -3.30 -12.73
CA MET A 39 -3.99 -1.91 -12.44
C MET A 39 -2.88 -0.95 -12.93
N LEU A 40 -1.60 -1.27 -12.73
CA LEU A 40 -0.48 -0.46 -13.21
C LEU A 40 -0.42 -0.35 -14.74
N GLN A 41 -0.79 -1.41 -15.45
CA GLN A 41 -0.87 -1.44 -16.91
C GLN A 41 -2.03 -0.58 -17.42
N LEU A 42 -3.23 -0.76 -16.85
CA LEU A 42 -4.44 -0.02 -17.26
C LEU A 42 -4.33 1.48 -16.97
N THR A 43 -3.70 1.85 -15.86
CA THR A 43 -3.43 3.25 -15.50
C THR A 43 -2.30 3.88 -16.33
N GLY A 44 -1.62 3.09 -17.17
CA GLY A 44 -0.54 3.55 -18.05
C GLY A 44 0.75 3.95 -17.32
N VAL A 45 0.88 3.58 -16.04
CA VAL A 45 2.06 3.85 -15.20
C VAL A 45 3.23 2.95 -15.59
N VAL A 46 2.93 1.72 -16.03
CA VAL A 46 3.91 0.78 -16.58
C VAL A 46 3.59 0.53 -18.05
N ASP A 47 4.56 0.80 -18.93
CA ASP A 47 4.46 0.48 -20.36
C ASP A 47 4.41 -1.04 -20.55
N GLU A 48 3.57 -1.54 -21.46
CA GLU A 48 3.46 -2.98 -21.78
C GLU A 48 4.82 -3.63 -22.11
N ARG A 49 5.77 -2.88 -22.66
CA ARG A 49 7.13 -3.37 -22.98
C ARG A 49 8.04 -3.45 -21.77
N ALA A 50 7.78 -2.64 -20.75
CA ALA A 50 8.48 -2.66 -19.47
C ALA A 50 7.78 -3.59 -18.45
N ALA A 51 6.55 -4.01 -18.74
CA ALA A 51 5.77 -4.91 -17.91
C ALA A 51 6.52 -6.24 -17.71
N ARG A 52 6.74 -6.56 -16.44
CA ARG A 52 7.21 -7.86 -15.98
C ARG A 52 6.13 -8.43 -15.09
N ALA A 53 5.99 -9.75 -15.06
CA ALA A 53 5.15 -10.39 -14.08
C ALA A 53 5.67 -10.06 -12.68
N GLN A 54 4.76 -9.74 -11.77
CA GLN A 54 5.06 -9.34 -10.39
C GLN A 54 5.99 -8.12 -10.34
N TYR A 55 5.56 -7.01 -10.95
CA TYR A 55 6.38 -5.80 -11.09
C TYR A 55 6.78 -5.21 -9.73
N LEU A 56 5.89 -5.29 -8.75
CA LEU A 56 6.11 -4.75 -7.40
C LEU A 56 6.98 -5.64 -6.52
N ASP A 57 7.10 -6.93 -6.85
CA ASP A 57 7.96 -7.86 -6.11
C ASP A 57 9.42 -7.57 -6.48
N ARG A 58 10.11 -6.84 -5.59
CA ARG A 58 11.48 -6.34 -5.84
C ARG A 58 12.54 -7.30 -5.34
N MET A 59 12.26 -8.08 -4.30
CA MET A 59 13.24 -9.02 -3.74
C MET A 59 13.30 -10.30 -4.56
N ASP A 60 14.50 -10.86 -4.76
CA ASP A 60 14.65 -12.11 -5.50
C ASP A 60 13.86 -13.26 -4.84
N ILE A 61 13.83 -13.30 -3.51
CA ILE A 61 13.08 -14.30 -2.74
C ILE A 61 11.56 -14.18 -2.90
N GLU A 62 11.02 -12.96 -3.12
CA GLU A 62 9.59 -12.76 -3.39
C GLU A 62 9.23 -13.42 -4.72
N ARG A 63 10.06 -13.22 -5.74
CA ARG A 63 9.88 -13.78 -7.08
C ARG A 63 10.07 -15.29 -7.10
N GLU A 64 11.09 -15.81 -6.41
CA GLU A 64 11.36 -17.25 -6.33
C GLU A 64 10.21 -18.01 -5.65
N ARG A 65 9.58 -17.40 -4.63
CA ARG A 65 8.52 -18.03 -3.85
C ARG A 65 7.11 -17.63 -4.29
N GLY A 66 6.96 -16.64 -5.17
CA GLY A 66 5.68 -16.12 -5.63
C GLY A 66 4.87 -15.42 -4.52
N ILE A 67 5.53 -14.87 -3.50
CA ILE A 67 4.88 -14.20 -2.35
C ILE A 67 5.33 -12.75 -2.23
N THR A 68 4.42 -11.87 -1.81
CA THR A 68 4.78 -10.51 -1.37
C THR A 68 5.22 -10.55 0.09
N ILE A 69 6.45 -10.10 0.35
CA ILE A 69 7.04 -10.02 1.69
C ILE A 69 6.97 -8.58 2.19
N LYS A 70 7.21 -7.59 1.31
CA LYS A 70 7.23 -6.17 1.67
C LYS A 70 6.12 -5.37 1.03
N SER A 71 5.54 -4.46 1.81
CA SER A 71 4.48 -3.59 1.30
C SER A 71 5.05 -2.57 0.31
N GLN A 72 4.41 -2.40 -0.84
CA GLN A 72 4.82 -1.39 -1.83
C GLN A 72 3.67 -0.42 -2.06
N ALA A 73 3.94 0.88 -1.87
CA ALA A 73 2.99 1.93 -2.18
C ALA A 73 3.23 2.46 -3.60
N VAL A 74 2.18 2.56 -4.41
CA VAL A 74 2.26 3.13 -5.76
C VAL A 74 1.11 4.08 -6.02
N ARG A 75 1.45 5.24 -6.57
CA ARG A 75 0.55 6.27 -7.04
C ARG A 75 0.24 6.06 -8.51
N MET A 76 -1.04 6.01 -8.86
CA MET A 76 -1.53 5.79 -10.21
C MET A 76 -2.57 6.86 -10.57
N PRO A 77 -2.44 7.57 -11.70
CA PRO A 77 -3.55 8.37 -12.21
C PRO A 77 -4.60 7.47 -12.83
N TRP A 78 -5.88 7.77 -12.59
CA TRP A 78 -6.99 7.07 -13.22
C TRP A 78 -7.99 8.08 -13.76
N THR A 79 -8.32 7.98 -15.04
CA THR A 79 -9.43 8.78 -15.61
C THR A 79 -10.64 7.87 -15.67
N VAL A 80 -11.68 8.25 -14.94
CA VAL A 80 -12.90 7.46 -14.81
C VAL A 80 -13.54 7.30 -16.18
N THR A 81 -13.86 6.07 -16.56
CA THR A 81 -14.38 5.75 -17.90
C THR A 81 -15.89 5.66 -17.96
N GLU A 82 -16.57 5.53 -16.81
CA GLU A 82 -18.03 5.48 -16.70
C GLU A 82 -18.51 5.91 -15.30
N GLY A 83 -19.78 6.31 -15.20
CA GLY A 83 -20.44 6.70 -13.95
C GLY A 83 -20.50 8.21 -13.73
N GLU A 84 -20.77 8.64 -12.50
CA GLU A 84 -21.01 10.06 -12.18
C GLU A 84 -19.79 10.97 -12.42
N ASN A 85 -18.59 10.41 -12.31
CA ASN A 85 -17.32 11.14 -12.46
C ASN A 85 -16.66 10.90 -13.84
N GLU A 86 -17.40 10.46 -14.86
CA GLU A 86 -16.86 10.13 -16.19
C GLU A 86 -16.01 11.27 -16.77
N GLY A 87 -14.79 10.93 -17.20
CA GLY A 87 -13.82 11.88 -17.75
C GLY A 87 -12.99 12.64 -16.71
N GLU A 88 -13.30 12.53 -15.41
CA GLU A 88 -12.50 13.12 -14.34
C GLU A 88 -11.28 12.26 -14.00
N THR A 89 -10.15 12.91 -13.70
CA THR A 89 -8.90 12.22 -13.32
C THR A 89 -8.69 12.24 -11.81
N PHE A 90 -8.61 11.06 -11.23
CA PHE A 90 -8.31 10.80 -9.83
C PHE A 90 -6.89 10.27 -9.64
N VAL A 91 -6.42 10.33 -8.40
CA VAL A 91 -5.14 9.78 -7.96
C VAL A 91 -5.39 8.63 -7.01
N LEU A 92 -5.04 7.44 -7.47
CA LEU A 92 -5.16 6.19 -6.77
C LEU A 92 -3.83 5.85 -6.11
N ASN A 93 -3.79 5.84 -4.78
CA ASN A 93 -2.64 5.36 -4.02
C ASN A 93 -2.94 3.94 -3.54
N MET A 94 -2.28 2.96 -4.14
CA MET A 94 -2.42 1.56 -3.80
C MET A 94 -1.27 1.14 -2.89
N ILE A 95 -1.57 0.46 -1.79
CA ILE A 95 -0.57 -0.26 -0.98
C ILE A 95 -0.77 -1.76 -1.18
N ASP A 96 0.22 -2.41 -1.80
CA ASP A 96 0.24 -3.87 -1.91
C ASP A 96 0.67 -4.46 -0.57
N THR A 97 -0.14 -5.33 0.04
CA THR A 97 0.11 -5.83 1.41
C THR A 97 0.50 -7.31 1.42
N PRO A 98 1.37 -7.80 2.31
CA PRO A 98 1.69 -9.23 2.40
C PRO A 98 0.45 -10.11 2.65
N GLY A 99 0.38 -11.28 2.00
CA GLY A 99 -0.75 -12.23 2.18
C GLY A 99 -0.53 -13.26 3.30
N HIS A 100 0.70 -13.37 3.81
CA HIS A 100 1.08 -14.42 4.75
C HIS A 100 0.90 -13.98 6.22
N VAL A 101 0.47 -14.90 7.08
CA VAL A 101 0.19 -14.65 8.51
C VAL A 101 1.38 -14.09 9.29
N ASP A 102 2.59 -14.53 8.96
CA ASP A 102 3.83 -14.06 9.62
C ASP A 102 4.07 -12.56 9.46
N PHE A 103 3.44 -11.93 8.45
CA PHE A 103 3.57 -10.50 8.16
C PHE A 103 2.33 -9.70 8.57
N THR A 104 1.49 -10.24 9.45
CA THR A 104 0.29 -9.56 9.99
C THR A 104 0.60 -8.15 10.52
N TYR A 105 1.80 -7.96 11.10
CA TYR A 105 2.24 -6.65 11.55
C TYR A 105 2.36 -5.64 10.40
N GLU A 106 2.97 -6.01 9.27
CA GLU A 106 3.09 -5.14 8.10
C GLU A 106 1.72 -4.86 7.47
N VAL A 107 0.84 -5.87 7.41
CA VAL A 107 -0.54 -5.71 6.93
C VAL A 107 -1.28 -4.67 7.77
N SER A 108 -1.29 -4.81 9.11
CA SER A 108 -1.97 -3.87 10.00
C SER A 108 -1.52 -2.41 9.81
N ARG A 109 -0.23 -2.18 9.55
CA ARG A 109 0.30 -0.81 9.35
C ARG A 109 -0.13 -0.24 8.00
N SER A 110 -0.11 -1.05 6.95
CA SER A 110 -0.57 -0.66 5.62
C SER A 110 -2.06 -0.35 5.61
N LEU A 111 -2.87 -1.14 6.33
CA LEU A 111 -4.30 -0.88 6.49
C LEU A 111 -4.57 0.50 7.10
N GLN A 112 -3.80 0.90 8.11
CA GLN A 112 -3.97 2.21 8.75
C GLN A 112 -3.58 3.41 7.87
N ALA A 113 -2.94 3.18 6.72
CA ALA A 113 -2.60 4.24 5.78
C ALA A 113 -3.65 4.45 4.68
N CYS A 114 -4.72 3.66 4.68
CA CYS A 114 -5.74 3.63 3.63
C CYS A 114 -7.11 4.05 4.16
N GLU A 115 -8.03 4.38 3.25
CA GLU A 115 -9.45 4.59 3.54
C GLU A 115 -10.31 3.39 3.07
N ALA A 116 -9.79 2.56 2.16
CA ALA A 116 -10.46 1.34 1.70
C ALA A 116 -9.51 0.13 1.60
N ALA A 117 -10.10 -1.06 1.58
CA ALA A 117 -9.41 -2.33 1.36
C ALA A 117 -10.16 -3.18 0.34
N ILE A 118 -9.46 -3.62 -0.70
CA ILE A 118 -9.94 -4.59 -1.68
C ILE A 118 -9.76 -5.99 -1.07
N LEU A 119 -10.88 -6.65 -0.78
CA LEU A 119 -10.90 -8.03 -0.29
C LEU A 119 -10.94 -8.99 -1.48
N LEU A 120 -9.78 -9.50 -1.86
CA LEU A 120 -9.60 -10.34 -3.04
C LEU A 120 -9.72 -11.83 -2.71
N VAL A 121 -10.69 -12.49 -3.33
CA VAL A 121 -10.98 -13.92 -3.15
C VAL A 121 -10.89 -14.66 -4.48
N ASP A 122 -10.23 -15.81 -4.52
CA ASP A 122 -10.15 -16.64 -5.72
C ASP A 122 -11.50 -17.34 -5.97
N ALA A 123 -12.11 -17.12 -7.13
CA ALA A 123 -13.37 -17.74 -7.53
C ALA A 123 -13.30 -19.27 -7.73
N ALA A 124 -12.11 -19.88 -7.72
CA ALA A 124 -11.94 -21.34 -7.74
C ALA A 124 -11.72 -21.97 -6.36
N GLN A 125 -11.17 -21.22 -5.40
CA GLN A 125 -10.85 -21.72 -4.06
C GLN A 125 -11.90 -21.30 -3.02
N GLY A 126 -12.31 -20.02 -3.05
CA GLY A 126 -13.23 -19.44 -2.10
C GLY A 126 -12.53 -18.81 -0.89
N ILE A 127 -13.29 -18.65 0.19
CA ILE A 127 -12.84 -17.96 1.39
C ILE A 127 -11.94 -18.87 2.23
N GLU A 128 -10.69 -18.43 2.39
CA GLU A 128 -9.68 -19.11 3.20
C GLU A 128 -9.47 -18.43 4.57
N ALA A 129 -8.80 -19.11 5.51
CA ALA A 129 -8.60 -18.60 6.87
C ALA A 129 -7.90 -17.23 6.93
N GLN A 130 -6.94 -16.96 6.02
CA GLN A 130 -6.25 -15.67 5.96
C GLN A 130 -7.15 -14.55 5.42
N THR A 131 -8.11 -14.89 4.57
CA THR A 131 -9.14 -13.94 4.09
C THR A 131 -9.91 -13.37 5.27
N LEU A 132 -10.36 -14.25 6.18
CA LEU A 132 -11.06 -13.86 7.40
C LEU A 132 -10.16 -13.03 8.32
N ALA A 133 -8.93 -13.46 8.56
CA ALA A 133 -8.00 -12.74 9.42
C ALA A 133 -7.75 -11.30 8.92
N ASN A 134 -7.51 -11.13 7.61
CA ASN A 134 -7.26 -9.83 7.02
C ASN A 134 -8.54 -8.96 6.98
N LEU A 135 -9.71 -9.56 6.74
CA LEU A 135 -10.99 -8.84 6.82
C LEU A 135 -11.21 -8.26 8.22
N TYR A 136 -11.00 -9.05 9.29
CA TYR A 136 -11.15 -8.53 10.65
C TYR A 136 -10.17 -7.41 10.98
N LEU A 137 -8.95 -7.45 10.45
CA LEU A 137 -7.99 -6.36 10.61
C LEU A 137 -8.44 -5.09 9.89
N ALA A 138 -8.99 -5.23 8.67
CA ALA A 138 -9.50 -4.10 7.89
C ALA A 138 -10.75 -3.48 8.52
N MET A 139 -11.68 -4.30 9.02
CA MET A 139 -12.84 -3.83 9.80
C MET A 139 -12.41 -3.14 11.09
N GLY A 140 -11.40 -3.68 11.78
CA GLY A 140 -10.83 -3.05 12.98
C GLY A 140 -10.12 -1.72 12.72
N ALA A 141 -9.74 -1.45 11.47
CA ALA A 141 -9.18 -0.19 10.99
C ALA A 141 -10.22 0.75 10.37
N ASP A 142 -11.51 0.40 10.44
CA ASP A 142 -12.64 1.19 9.91
C ASP A 142 -12.52 1.49 8.40
N LEU A 143 -11.96 0.54 7.64
CA LEU A 143 -11.81 0.68 6.19
C LEU A 143 -13.10 0.30 5.46
N HIS A 144 -13.38 1.01 4.38
CA HIS A 144 -14.40 0.60 3.42
C HIS A 144 -13.95 -0.67 2.69
N ILE A 145 -14.71 -1.75 2.79
CA ILE A 145 -14.36 -3.05 2.20
C ILE A 145 -14.99 -3.18 0.82
N ILE A 146 -14.15 -3.40 -0.20
CA ILE A 146 -14.57 -3.66 -1.57
C ILE A 146 -14.39 -5.17 -1.85
N PRO A 147 -15.47 -5.97 -1.88
CA PRO A 147 -15.39 -7.40 -2.14
C PRO A 147 -15.13 -7.68 -3.62
N VAL A 148 -14.08 -8.44 -3.92
CA VAL A 148 -13.68 -8.77 -5.30
C VAL A 148 -13.40 -10.26 -5.46
N LEU A 149 -14.05 -10.88 -6.44
CA LEU A 149 -13.75 -12.23 -6.90
C LEU A 149 -12.78 -12.20 -8.07
N ASN A 150 -11.61 -12.81 -7.90
CA ASN A 150 -10.59 -12.94 -8.92
C ASN A 150 -10.67 -14.29 -9.64
N LYS A 151 -9.94 -14.40 -10.75
CA LYS A 151 -9.74 -15.64 -11.53
C LYS A 151 -11.03 -16.23 -12.12
N ILE A 152 -11.98 -15.38 -12.47
CA ILE A 152 -13.23 -15.79 -13.17
C ILE A 152 -12.97 -16.46 -14.53
N ASP A 153 -11.75 -16.34 -15.08
CA ASP A 153 -11.34 -16.99 -16.32
C ASP A 153 -11.07 -18.50 -16.17
N LEU A 154 -10.94 -19.01 -14.94
CA LEU A 154 -10.66 -20.42 -14.72
C LEU A 154 -11.91 -21.29 -14.96
N PRO A 155 -11.80 -22.43 -15.66
CA PRO A 155 -12.93 -23.36 -15.84
C PRO A 155 -13.48 -23.93 -14.53
N SER A 156 -12.67 -23.93 -13.47
CA SER A 156 -13.05 -24.36 -12.13
C SER A 156 -13.69 -23.25 -11.28
N ALA A 157 -13.80 -22.02 -11.80
CA ALA A 157 -14.36 -20.90 -11.06
C ALA A 157 -15.87 -21.12 -10.83
N ASN A 158 -16.31 -20.97 -9.58
CA ASN A 158 -17.71 -21.03 -9.18
C ASN A 158 -18.17 -19.66 -8.69
N VAL A 159 -18.34 -18.75 -9.64
CA VAL A 159 -18.55 -17.32 -9.38
C VAL A 159 -19.82 -17.07 -8.58
N GLU A 160 -20.96 -17.67 -8.97
CA GLU A 160 -22.24 -17.48 -8.27
C GLU A 160 -22.18 -17.89 -6.80
N LYS A 161 -21.60 -19.08 -6.53
CA LYS A 161 -21.47 -19.60 -5.17
C LYS A 161 -20.59 -18.69 -4.30
N TYR A 162 -19.40 -18.37 -4.78
CA TYR A 162 -18.44 -17.61 -3.97
C TYR A 162 -18.81 -16.13 -3.87
N ALA A 163 -19.57 -15.58 -4.82
CA ALA A 163 -20.12 -14.22 -4.71
C ALA A 163 -21.11 -14.17 -3.56
N LEU A 164 -22.00 -15.17 -3.47
CA LEU A 164 -22.94 -15.28 -2.35
C LEU A 164 -22.22 -15.47 -1.01
N GLU A 165 -21.20 -16.33 -0.94
CA GLU A 165 -20.42 -16.51 0.31
C GLU A 165 -19.70 -15.24 0.74
N LEU A 166 -19.06 -14.53 -0.21
CA LEU A 166 -18.33 -13.30 0.06
C LEU A 166 -19.27 -12.15 0.47
N ALA A 167 -20.40 -12.02 -0.22
CA ALA A 167 -21.43 -11.05 0.10
C ALA A 167 -22.00 -11.25 1.51
N ASN A 168 -22.32 -12.48 1.88
CA ASN A 168 -22.77 -12.82 3.23
C ASN A 168 -21.71 -12.52 4.31
N LEU A 169 -20.43 -12.69 3.99
CA LEU A 169 -19.34 -12.42 4.91
C LEU A 169 -19.15 -10.92 5.16
N VAL A 170 -19.20 -10.11 4.10
CA VAL A 170 -19.02 -8.65 4.17
C VAL A 170 -20.31 -7.95 4.63
N GLY A 171 -21.46 -8.54 4.37
CA GLY A 171 -22.78 -7.98 4.65
C GLY A 171 -23.33 -7.10 3.52
N CYS A 172 -23.02 -7.43 2.26
CA CYS A 172 -23.54 -6.77 1.06
C CYS A 172 -24.38 -7.75 0.22
N GLU A 173 -24.93 -7.27 -0.91
CA GLU A 173 -25.64 -8.14 -1.85
C GLU A 173 -24.65 -8.84 -2.80
N PRO A 174 -24.96 -10.05 -3.32
CA PRO A 174 -24.09 -10.75 -4.26
C PRO A 174 -23.76 -9.96 -5.54
N GLU A 175 -24.64 -9.03 -5.90
CA GLU A 175 -24.48 -8.14 -7.06
C GLU A 175 -23.42 -7.06 -6.84
N ASP A 176 -23.14 -6.72 -5.57
CA ASP A 176 -22.10 -5.76 -5.19
C ASP A 176 -20.68 -6.37 -5.24
N VAL A 177 -20.57 -7.69 -5.40
CA VAL A 177 -19.29 -8.39 -5.48
C VAL A 177 -18.73 -8.28 -6.90
N LEU A 178 -17.66 -7.49 -7.04
CA LEU A 178 -17.01 -7.29 -8.32
C LEU A 178 -16.31 -8.56 -8.81
N GLN A 179 -16.50 -8.86 -10.09
CA GLN A 179 -15.96 -10.06 -10.72
C GLN A 179 -14.84 -9.67 -11.68
N VAL A 180 -13.62 -10.11 -11.37
CA VAL A 180 -12.43 -9.73 -12.13
C VAL A 180 -11.59 -10.94 -12.53
N SER A 181 -10.85 -10.77 -13.62
CA SER A 181 -9.73 -11.63 -13.96
C SER A 181 -8.49 -10.78 -14.08
N ALA A 182 -7.66 -10.77 -13.04
CA ALA A 182 -6.37 -10.07 -13.06
C ALA A 182 -5.47 -10.52 -14.24
N LYS A 183 -5.59 -11.79 -14.63
CA LYS A 183 -4.84 -12.39 -15.74
C LYS A 183 -5.25 -11.81 -17.09
N THR A 184 -6.55 -11.76 -17.38
CA THR A 184 -7.07 -11.32 -18.69
C THR A 184 -7.34 -9.81 -18.74
N GLY A 185 -7.52 -9.16 -17.59
CA GLY A 185 -7.89 -7.75 -17.46
C GLY A 185 -9.39 -7.49 -17.36
N VAL A 186 -10.23 -8.52 -17.57
CA VAL A 186 -11.70 -8.37 -17.49
C VAL A 186 -12.12 -7.90 -16.09
N GLY A 187 -13.00 -6.89 -16.03
CA GLY A 187 -13.56 -6.32 -14.80
C GLY A 187 -12.60 -5.43 -13.99
N VAL A 188 -11.33 -5.33 -14.36
CA VAL A 188 -10.36 -4.51 -13.59
C VAL A 188 -10.58 -3.01 -13.82
N GLU A 189 -11.04 -2.62 -15.01
CA GLU A 189 -11.45 -1.24 -15.30
C GLU A 189 -12.65 -0.81 -14.44
N ASP A 190 -13.70 -1.64 -14.41
CA ASP A 190 -14.89 -1.45 -13.58
C ASP A 190 -14.51 -1.35 -12.09
N LEU A 191 -13.57 -2.19 -11.63
CA LEU A 191 -13.01 -2.11 -10.28
C LEU A 191 -12.31 -0.77 -10.01
N LEU A 192 -11.53 -0.23 -10.96
CA LEU A 192 -10.88 1.08 -10.80
C LEU A 192 -11.90 2.22 -10.71
N ASN A 193 -12.98 2.15 -11.50
CA ASN A 193 -14.08 3.11 -11.43
C ASN A 193 -14.82 3.01 -10.09
N HIS A 194 -15.08 1.78 -9.62
CA HIS A 194 -15.74 1.53 -8.35
C HIS A 194 -14.90 2.00 -7.14
N ILE A 195 -13.58 1.85 -7.20
CA ILE A 195 -12.67 2.41 -6.18
C ILE A 195 -12.86 3.93 -6.09
N VAL A 196 -12.97 4.63 -7.23
CA VAL A 196 -13.19 6.08 -7.23
C VAL A 196 -14.53 6.47 -6.62
N SER A 197 -15.60 5.72 -6.91
CA SER A 197 -16.95 6.02 -6.42
C SER A 197 -17.12 5.72 -4.93
N GLU A 198 -16.68 4.56 -4.47
CA GLU A 198 -16.99 4.07 -3.12
C GLU A 198 -15.93 4.42 -2.07
N THR A 199 -14.66 4.58 -2.47
CA THR A 199 -13.60 4.88 -1.50
C THR A 199 -13.74 6.32 -1.01
N PRO A 200 -13.81 6.56 0.31
CA PRO A 200 -13.84 7.91 0.84
C PRO A 200 -12.56 8.68 0.49
N PRO A 201 -12.64 9.99 0.20
CA PRO A 201 -11.44 10.80 0.08
C PRO A 201 -10.73 10.93 1.44
N PRO A 202 -9.40 11.04 1.47
CA PRO A 202 -8.67 11.30 2.70
C PRO A 202 -9.08 12.63 3.34
N VAL A 203 -9.21 12.64 4.65
CA VAL A 203 -9.58 13.81 5.46
C VAL A 203 -8.38 14.27 6.28
N GLY A 204 -8.16 15.58 6.34
CA GLY A 204 -7.09 16.19 7.13
C GLY A 204 -7.05 17.70 7.01
N ASP A 205 -6.32 18.36 7.91
CA ASP A 205 -6.13 19.82 7.93
C ASP A 205 -4.78 20.21 7.31
N PRO A 206 -4.76 20.87 6.13
CA PRO A 206 -3.51 21.33 5.50
C PRO A 206 -2.74 22.39 6.29
N ASP A 207 -3.40 23.13 7.18
CA ASP A 207 -2.80 24.22 7.97
C ASP A 207 -2.30 23.74 9.35
N ALA A 208 -2.68 22.54 9.77
CA ALA A 208 -2.23 21.89 10.98
C ALA A 208 -0.72 21.53 10.92
N PRO A 209 -0.06 21.28 12.09
CA PRO A 209 1.26 20.66 12.13
C PRO A 209 1.30 19.38 11.28
N ALA A 210 2.39 19.12 10.55
CA ALA A 210 2.44 17.91 9.75
C ALA A 210 2.32 16.66 10.63
N ARG A 211 1.47 15.72 10.22
CA ARG A 211 1.39 14.39 10.81
C ARG A 211 1.46 13.38 9.69
N ALA A 212 2.57 12.64 9.61
CA ALA A 212 2.74 11.59 8.64
C ALA A 212 3.01 10.25 9.34
N LEU A 213 2.19 9.25 9.05
CA LEU A 213 2.33 7.89 9.58
C LEU A 213 3.39 7.14 8.78
N ILE A 214 4.37 6.56 9.47
CA ILE A 214 5.31 5.61 8.85
C ILE A 214 4.65 4.25 8.80
N PHE A 215 4.45 3.69 7.61
CA PHE A 215 3.88 2.34 7.46
C PHE A 215 4.89 1.30 6.96
N ASP A 216 6.01 1.71 6.36
CA ASP A 216 7.12 0.81 6.02
C ASP A 216 8.47 1.56 5.94
N SER A 217 9.58 0.82 6.02
CA SER A 217 10.93 1.36 5.82
C SER A 217 11.88 0.32 5.24
N VAL A 218 12.73 0.77 4.31
CA VAL A 218 13.68 -0.05 3.57
C VAL A 218 15.06 0.58 3.63
N TYR A 219 16.10 -0.25 3.75
CA TYR A 219 17.48 0.22 3.69
C TYR A 219 17.99 0.23 2.25
N ASP A 220 18.45 1.40 1.79
CA ASP A 220 19.17 1.59 0.53
C ASP A 220 20.65 1.84 0.81
N THR A 221 21.53 1.14 0.08
CA THR A 221 22.99 1.20 0.28
C THR A 221 23.58 2.60 0.08
N TYR A 222 22.98 3.42 -0.79
CA TYR A 222 23.48 4.75 -1.14
C TYR A 222 22.71 5.87 -0.45
N ARG A 223 21.39 5.71 -0.31
CA ARG A 223 20.48 6.74 0.20
C ARG A 223 20.22 6.60 1.71
N GLY A 224 20.61 5.48 2.31
CA GLY A 224 20.31 5.15 3.70
C GLY A 224 18.89 4.62 3.85
N VAL A 225 18.26 4.88 5.00
CA VAL A 225 16.89 4.45 5.26
C VAL A 225 15.91 5.29 4.44
N VAL A 226 15.14 4.61 3.59
CA VAL A 226 14.00 5.15 2.85
C VAL A 226 12.74 4.78 3.63
N THR A 227 11.98 5.80 4.03
CA THR A 227 10.80 5.63 4.89
C THR A 227 9.55 5.94 4.10
N TYR A 228 8.58 5.01 4.07
CA TYR A 228 7.30 5.21 3.41
C TYR A 228 6.27 5.76 4.38
N VAL A 229 5.59 6.83 3.95
CA VAL A 229 4.68 7.60 4.80
C VAL A 229 3.38 7.97 4.13
N ARG A 230 2.33 8.12 4.94
CA ARG A 230 1.03 8.67 4.58
C ARG A 230 0.79 9.95 5.38
N VAL A 231 0.52 11.07 4.72
CA VAL A 231 0.37 12.39 5.37
C VAL A 231 -1.08 12.69 5.72
N PHE A 232 -1.44 12.61 6.99
CA PHE A 232 -2.80 12.89 7.46
C PHE A 232 -3.06 14.39 7.58
N ASP A 233 -2.11 15.16 8.09
CA ASP A 233 -2.27 16.60 8.28
C ASP A 233 -1.02 17.36 7.86
N GLY A 234 -1.21 18.65 7.58
CA GLY A 234 -0.15 19.58 7.21
C GLY A 234 0.53 19.21 5.89
N SER A 235 1.81 19.60 5.80
CA SER A 235 2.66 19.25 4.67
C SER A 235 4.12 19.07 5.10
N LEU A 236 4.81 18.16 4.41
CA LEU A 236 6.25 17.96 4.54
C LEU A 236 6.95 18.50 3.30
N LYS A 237 8.01 19.29 3.48
CA LYS A 237 8.75 19.94 2.39
C LYS A 237 10.20 19.52 2.36
N HIS A 238 10.82 19.68 1.20
CA HIS A 238 12.24 19.43 1.04
C HIS A 238 13.06 20.36 1.94
N ARG A 239 14.07 19.82 2.63
CA ARG A 239 14.91 20.47 3.66
C ARG A 239 14.20 20.88 4.95
N ASP A 240 12.96 20.43 5.16
CA ASP A 240 12.34 20.57 6.48
C ASP A 240 13.15 19.80 7.52
N LYS A 241 13.28 20.39 8.71
CA LYS A 241 13.68 19.64 9.90
C LYS A 241 12.45 18.90 10.40
N ILE A 242 12.48 17.58 10.34
CA ILE A 242 11.42 16.70 10.81
C ILE A 242 11.82 16.07 12.14
N LYS A 243 10.81 15.76 12.95
CA LYS A 243 10.96 15.10 14.25
C LYS A 243 10.21 13.78 14.21
N MET A 244 10.89 12.71 14.60
CA MET A 244 10.27 11.41 14.89
C MET A 244 9.63 11.50 16.28
N MET A 245 8.31 11.32 16.39
CA MET A 245 7.61 11.54 17.66
C MET A 245 7.96 10.49 18.72
N SER A 246 8.16 9.21 18.33
CA SER A 246 8.46 8.14 19.28
C SER A 246 9.85 8.27 19.93
N THR A 247 10.87 8.66 19.15
CA THR A 247 12.27 8.74 19.62
C THR A 247 12.70 10.16 19.99
N GLY A 248 11.96 11.16 19.53
CA GLY A 248 12.35 12.57 19.63
C GLY A 248 13.51 12.97 18.72
N ALA A 249 14.02 12.05 17.89
CA ALA A 249 15.13 12.33 16.98
C ALA A 249 14.71 13.36 15.92
N VAL A 250 15.62 14.29 15.64
CA VAL A 250 15.41 15.34 14.63
C VAL A 250 16.32 15.09 13.46
N HIS A 251 15.75 15.07 12.26
CA HIS A 251 16.46 14.84 11.01
C HIS A 251 16.15 15.94 10.00
N GLU A 252 17.07 16.14 9.06
CA GLU A 252 16.84 17.03 7.92
C GLU A 252 16.34 16.20 6.73
N MET A 253 15.28 16.69 6.07
CA MET A 253 14.71 16.05 4.89
C MET A 253 15.61 16.26 3.67
N LEU A 254 16.39 15.24 3.30
CA LEU A 254 17.27 15.27 2.13
C LEU A 254 16.49 15.10 0.83
N GLU A 255 15.47 14.25 0.83
CA GLU A 255 14.62 14.05 -0.32
C GLU A 255 13.26 13.53 0.14
N LEU A 256 12.22 13.91 -0.58
CA LEU A 256 10.91 13.31 -0.47
C LEU A 256 10.30 13.20 -1.87
N GLY A 257 9.29 12.36 -2.00
CA GLY A 257 8.59 12.18 -3.25
C GLY A 257 7.47 11.18 -3.14
N VAL A 258 6.96 10.77 -4.30
CA VAL A 258 5.96 9.70 -4.44
C VAL A 258 6.54 8.59 -5.29
N ILE A 259 5.93 7.40 -5.25
CA ILE A 259 6.31 6.28 -6.11
C ILE A 259 5.29 6.14 -7.22
N SER A 260 5.70 6.19 -8.50
CA SER A 260 4.78 6.06 -9.63
C SER A 260 5.50 5.60 -10.91
N PRO A 261 5.79 4.30 -11.09
CA PRO A 261 6.02 3.25 -10.10
C PRO A 261 7.48 3.26 -9.58
N GLU A 262 8.31 4.12 -10.17
CA GLU A 262 9.64 4.46 -9.70
C GLU A 262 9.57 5.71 -8.82
N PRO A 263 10.58 5.97 -7.98
CA PRO A 263 10.63 7.18 -7.16
C PRO A 263 10.62 8.46 -8.00
N VAL A 264 9.62 9.29 -7.81
CA VAL A 264 9.49 10.63 -8.40
C VAL A 264 9.63 11.66 -7.30
N LYS A 265 10.74 12.41 -7.34
CA LYS A 265 11.00 13.49 -6.39
C LYS A 265 9.93 14.57 -6.46
N ALA A 266 9.47 15.02 -5.30
CA ALA A 266 8.53 16.13 -5.15
C ALA A 266 9.12 17.22 -4.25
N ASP A 267 8.65 18.46 -4.42
CA ASP A 267 9.08 19.57 -3.56
C ASP A 267 8.40 19.51 -2.17
N HIS A 268 7.18 18.98 -2.13
CA HIS A 268 6.38 18.78 -0.94
C HIS A 268 5.42 17.60 -1.14
N ILE A 269 4.94 17.03 -0.03
CA ILE A 269 3.79 16.11 0.02
C ILE A 269 2.81 16.61 1.07
N GLY A 270 1.51 16.57 0.72
CA GLY A 270 0.43 17.15 1.52
C GLY A 270 -0.59 16.13 2.01
N VAL A 271 -1.64 16.64 2.65
CA VAL A 271 -2.78 15.87 3.14
C VAL A 271 -3.28 14.88 2.08
N GLY A 272 -3.45 13.63 2.48
CA GLY A 272 -3.97 12.58 1.60
C GLY A 272 -2.89 11.81 0.85
N GLU A 273 -1.70 12.39 0.67
CA GLU A 273 -0.67 11.79 -0.18
C GLU A 273 0.13 10.70 0.55
N THR A 274 0.52 9.70 -0.23
CA THR A 274 1.41 8.61 0.16
C THR A 274 2.72 8.76 -0.60
N GLY A 275 3.84 8.68 0.12
CA GLY A 275 5.15 8.97 -0.44
C GLY A 275 6.30 8.36 0.33
N TYR A 276 7.52 8.77 -0.03
CA TYR A 276 8.74 8.35 0.62
C TYR A 276 9.54 9.54 1.16
N LEU A 277 10.29 9.31 2.23
CA LEU A 277 11.17 10.27 2.89
C LEU A 277 12.59 9.69 2.97
N ILE A 278 13.59 10.53 2.72
CA ILE A 278 15.00 10.21 2.84
C ILE A 278 15.66 11.25 3.74
N THR A 279 16.22 10.77 4.86
CA THR A 279 16.84 11.60 5.90
C THR A 279 18.35 11.40 6.01
N GLY A 280 18.91 10.44 5.27
CA GLY A 280 20.34 10.06 5.36
C GLY A 280 20.70 9.26 6.62
N VAL A 281 19.69 8.87 7.42
CA VAL A 281 19.86 7.97 8.56
C VAL A 281 20.32 6.60 8.06
N LYS A 282 21.30 6.01 8.74
CA LYS A 282 21.82 4.67 8.42
C LYS A 282 21.22 3.55 9.28
N ASP A 283 20.67 3.89 10.44
CA ASP A 283 20.07 2.91 11.35
C ASP A 283 18.55 2.93 11.23
N VAL A 284 17.99 1.83 10.72
CA VAL A 284 16.53 1.63 10.57
C VAL A 284 15.80 1.81 11.90
N ARG A 285 16.46 1.54 13.04
CA ARG A 285 15.86 1.67 14.39
C ARG A 285 15.50 3.10 14.79
N GLN A 286 16.03 4.11 14.09
CA GLN A 286 15.69 5.51 14.29
C GLN A 286 14.42 5.93 13.52
N SER A 287 14.01 5.18 12.50
CA SER A 287 12.78 5.38 11.74
C SER A 287 11.88 4.14 11.87
N ARG A 288 11.19 4.06 13.00
CA ARG A 288 10.36 2.89 13.32
C ARG A 288 9.06 2.91 12.54
N VAL A 289 8.71 1.76 11.97
CA VAL A 289 7.40 1.53 11.37
C VAL A 289 6.32 1.72 12.45
N GLY A 290 5.25 2.46 12.16
CA GLY A 290 4.19 2.83 13.09
C GLY A 290 4.43 4.13 13.88
N ASP A 291 5.58 4.79 13.70
CA ASP A 291 5.85 6.11 14.28
C ASP A 291 5.18 7.24 13.47
N THR A 292 5.08 8.42 14.06
CA THR A 292 4.58 9.65 13.43
C THR A 292 5.75 10.61 13.19
N VAL A 293 5.85 11.10 11.95
CA VAL A 293 6.77 12.18 11.56
C VAL A 293 6.03 13.51 11.59
N THR A 294 6.65 14.52 12.19
CA THR A 294 6.11 15.89 12.25
C THR A 294 7.16 16.96 11.95
N ASN A 295 6.78 18.20 11.67
CA ASN A 295 7.75 19.30 11.50
C ASN A 295 8.34 19.67 12.86
N ASN A 296 9.66 19.88 12.93
CA ASN A 296 10.32 20.24 14.20
C ASN A 296 10.00 21.68 14.66
N GLY A 297 9.76 22.61 13.72
CA GLY A 297 9.46 24.02 14.05
C GLY A 297 8.03 24.25 14.54
N LYS A 298 7.10 23.38 14.15
CA LYS A 298 5.69 23.37 14.55
C LYS A 298 5.28 21.90 14.72
N PRO A 299 5.70 21.24 15.82
CA PRO A 299 5.43 19.82 16.02
C PRO A 299 3.96 19.58 16.35
N ALA A 300 3.43 18.45 15.89
CA ALA A 300 2.14 17.95 16.33
C ALA A 300 2.18 17.53 17.81
N GLU A 301 1.04 17.67 18.49
CA GLU A 301 0.90 17.28 19.90
C GLU A 301 0.60 15.79 20.06
N GLU A 302 -0.16 15.22 19.14
CA GLU A 302 -0.62 13.83 19.19
C GLU A 302 -0.05 12.99 18.04
N MET A 303 0.34 11.76 18.37
CA MET A 303 0.76 10.76 17.39
C MET A 303 -0.45 10.14 16.69
N LEU A 304 -0.32 9.80 15.41
CA LEU A 304 -1.37 9.17 14.61
C LEU A 304 -1.57 7.69 14.96
N GLY A 305 -0.56 7.05 15.54
CA GLY A 305 -0.57 5.62 15.80
C GLY A 305 0.08 5.26 17.14
N GLY A 306 -0.51 4.26 17.80
CA GLY A 306 0.14 3.55 18.88
C GLY A 306 1.13 2.54 18.28
N TYR A 307 2.41 2.86 18.26
CA TYR A 307 3.44 1.90 17.94
C TYR A 307 3.34 0.71 18.91
N SER A 308 2.94 -0.46 18.41
CA SER A 308 3.02 -1.72 19.15
C SER A 308 4.29 -2.45 18.72
N HIS A 309 5.11 -2.85 19.69
CA HIS A 309 6.26 -3.70 19.40
C HIS A 309 5.75 -5.09 18.97
N PRO A 310 6.15 -5.61 17.80
CA PRO A 310 5.82 -6.98 17.43
C PRO A 310 6.46 -7.91 18.45
N ASN A 311 5.63 -8.75 19.10
CA ASN A 311 6.10 -9.76 20.04
C ASN A 311 6.51 -11.02 19.27
N PRO A 312 7.78 -11.43 19.29
CA PRO A 312 8.20 -12.68 18.64
C PRO A 312 7.49 -13.86 19.29
N MET A 313 6.77 -14.66 18.48
CA MET A 313 6.01 -15.83 18.96
C MET A 313 6.76 -17.15 18.77
N VAL A 314 7.71 -17.19 17.84
CA VAL A 314 8.51 -18.38 17.50
C VAL A 314 9.98 -18.04 17.67
N PHE A 315 10.72 -18.91 18.35
CA PHE A 315 12.15 -18.75 18.60
C PHE A 315 12.90 -19.94 17.99
N ALA A 316 14.04 -19.66 17.35
CA ALA A 316 14.95 -20.66 16.83
C ALA A 316 16.39 -20.32 17.25
N GLY A 317 17.16 -21.33 17.65
CA GLY A 317 18.59 -21.20 17.89
C GLY A 317 19.35 -21.46 16.60
N LEU A 318 20.11 -20.47 16.14
CA LEU A 318 21.01 -20.61 15.00
C LEU A 318 22.43 -20.82 15.53
N TYR A 319 23.06 -21.91 15.12
CA TYR A 319 24.44 -22.25 15.46
C TYR A 319 25.20 -22.53 14.17
N PRO A 320 26.42 -22.01 14.02
CA PRO A 320 27.25 -22.37 12.89
C PRO A 320 27.68 -23.84 13.04
N ILE A 321 27.87 -24.53 11.92
CA ILE A 321 28.36 -25.92 11.94
C ILE A 321 29.78 -25.95 12.50
N ASP A 322 30.59 -24.98 12.08
CA ASP A 322 31.96 -24.82 12.53
C ASP A 322 32.12 -23.54 13.37
N GLY A 323 32.87 -23.60 14.46
CA GLY A 323 32.99 -22.49 15.40
C GLY A 323 33.70 -21.25 14.83
N ASP A 324 34.46 -21.42 13.74
CA ASP A 324 35.14 -20.34 13.01
C ASP A 324 34.18 -19.50 12.16
N GLN A 325 32.98 -20.01 11.83
CA GLN A 325 31.93 -19.28 11.11
C GLN A 325 31.04 -18.44 12.04
N TYR A 326 31.29 -18.45 13.36
CA TYR A 326 30.52 -17.63 14.30
C TYR A 326 30.56 -16.12 14.00
N PRO A 327 31.70 -15.51 13.61
CA PRO A 327 31.72 -14.11 13.21
C PRO A 327 30.78 -13.83 12.03
N ASP A 328 30.80 -14.68 11.00
CA ASP A 328 29.96 -14.54 9.81
C ASP A 328 28.47 -14.71 10.11
N LEU A 329 28.10 -15.61 11.02
CA LEU A 329 26.70 -15.76 11.46
C LEU A 329 26.20 -14.57 12.30
N ARG A 330 27.12 -13.88 13.00
CA ARG A 330 26.79 -12.77 13.90
C ARG A 330 26.64 -11.43 13.18
N GLU A 331 27.39 -11.21 12.11
CA GLU A 331 27.37 -9.98 11.29
C GLU A 331 26.16 -9.93 10.35
#